data_AF-A0A520HRP6-F1
#
_entry.id   AF-A0A520HRP6-F1
#
_cell.length_a   1.000
_cell.length_b   1.000
_cell.length_c   1.000
_cell.angle_alpha   90.00
_cell.angle_beta   90.00
_cell.angle_gamma   90.00
#
_symmetry.space_group_name_H-M   'P 1'
#
loop_
_entity.id
_entity.type
_entity.pdbx_description
1 polymer ?
#
loop_
_entity_poly.entity_id
_entity_poly.type
_entity_poly.pdbx_seq_one_letter_code
_entity_poly.pdbx_strand_id
1 'polypeptide(L)' 'FQNSLVTKERRLMSSITHTAEQKYIQLLGSNPEIIARIPQNMVASYLGIAPETLSRIKRNLVSKR' A
#
# COMPACT_ATOMS: atom_id res chain seq x y z
N PHE A 1 -14.23 19.34 -18.12
CA PHE A 1 -12.78 19.56 -17.92
C PHE A 1 -12.35 19.22 -16.48
N GLN A 2 -12.45 17.97 -16.02
CA GLN A 2 -12.13 17.61 -14.62
C GLN A 2 -11.06 16.52 -14.42
N ASN A 3 -10.44 16.00 -15.48
CA ASN A 3 -9.59 14.79 -15.36
C ASN A 3 -8.08 15.05 -15.12
N SER A 4 -7.66 16.31 -14.90
CA SER A 4 -6.23 16.68 -14.87
C SER A 4 -5.63 16.86 -13.47
N LEU A 5 -6.45 16.90 -12.41
CA LEU A 5 -5.94 17.06 -11.03
C LEU A 5 -5.46 15.73 -10.42
N VAL A 6 -6.15 14.63 -10.73
CA VAL A 6 -5.83 13.28 -10.22
C VAL A 6 -4.43 12.80 -10.66
N THR A 7 -3.94 13.26 -11.80
CA THR A 7 -2.68 12.74 -12.37
C THR A 7 -1.44 13.35 -11.70
N LYS A 8 -1.52 14.56 -11.13
CA LYS A 8 -0.39 15.17 -10.40
C LYS A 8 -0.26 14.62 -8.98
N GLU A 9 -1.38 14.42 -8.26
CA GLU A 9 -1.34 13.75 -6.95
C GLU A 9 -0.83 12.32 -7.03
N ARG A 10 -1.13 11.59 -8.13
CA ARG A 10 -0.66 10.21 -8.31
C ARG A 10 0.87 10.06 -8.24
N ARG A 11 1.66 11.04 -8.68
CA ARG A 11 3.14 10.94 -8.59
C ARG A 11 3.66 11.11 -7.16
N LEU A 12 3.15 12.11 -6.43
CA LEU A 12 3.52 12.32 -5.02
C LEU A 12 3.06 11.15 -4.15
N MET A 13 1.82 10.70 -4.37
CA MET A 13 1.29 9.49 -3.74
C MET A 13 2.15 8.28 -4.07
N SER A 14 2.54 8.06 -5.33
CA SER A 14 3.40 6.94 -5.70
C SER A 14 4.71 6.91 -4.90
N SER A 15 5.40 8.04 -4.71
CA SER A 15 6.65 8.06 -3.93
C SER A 15 6.45 7.70 -2.45
N ILE A 16 5.37 8.18 -1.82
CA ILE A 16 5.01 7.82 -0.43
C ILE A 16 4.57 6.34 -0.36
N THR A 17 3.85 5.88 -1.37
CA THR A 17 3.32 4.52 -1.50
C THR A 17 4.46 3.51 -1.63
N HIS A 18 5.56 3.86 -2.31
CA HIS A 18 6.74 2.99 -2.39
C HIS A 18 7.29 2.64 -1.00
N THR A 19 7.36 3.59 -0.07
CA THR A 19 7.87 3.30 1.28
C THR A 19 6.93 2.37 2.07
N ALA A 20 5.61 2.58 1.94
CA ALA A 20 4.62 1.77 2.63
C ALA A 20 4.47 0.36 2.02
N GLU A 21 4.56 0.26 0.69
CA GLU A 21 4.62 -1.01 -0.04
C GLU A 21 5.86 -1.80 0.35
N GLN A 22 7.04 -1.16 0.36
CA GLN A 22 8.29 -1.82 0.74
C GLN A 22 8.26 -2.31 2.19
N LYS A 23 7.72 -1.51 3.12
CA LYS A 23 7.50 -1.96 4.51
C LYS A 23 6.52 -3.13 4.60
N TYR A 24 5.43 -3.10 3.83
CA TYR A 24 4.47 -4.21 3.77
C TYR A 24 5.14 -5.49 3.28
N ILE A 25 5.92 -5.42 2.19
CA ILE A 25 6.64 -6.56 1.63
C ILE A 25 7.69 -7.10 2.62
N GLN A 26 8.47 -6.22 3.26
CA GLN A 26 9.42 -6.63 4.30
C GLN A 26 8.71 -7.32 5.47
N LEU A 27 7.59 -6.78 5.93
CA LEU A 27 6.82 -7.37 7.03
C LEU A 27 6.24 -8.73 6.65
N LEU A 28 5.81 -8.88 5.40
CA LEU A 28 5.30 -10.13 4.83
C LEU A 28 6.42 -11.18 4.66
N GLY A 29 7.65 -10.74 4.38
CA GLY A 29 8.82 -11.61 4.29
C GLY A 29 9.40 -12.01 5.65
N SER A 30 9.41 -11.11 6.63
CA SER A 30 9.92 -11.40 7.97
C SER A 30 8.93 -12.16 8.85
N ASN A 31 7.63 -11.84 8.77
CA ASN A 31 6.60 -12.43 9.63
C ASN A 31 5.27 -12.63 8.87
N PRO A 32 5.22 -13.58 7.92
CA PRO A 32 4.02 -13.84 7.12
C PRO A 32 2.81 -14.26 7.97
N GLU A 33 3.06 -14.97 9.07
CA GLU A 33 2.04 -15.50 9.98
C GLU A 33 1.26 -14.39 10.70
N ILE A 34 1.98 -13.32 11.07
CA ILE A 34 1.39 -12.15 11.73
C ILE A 34 0.49 -11.42 10.75
N ILE A 35 0.99 -11.16 9.53
CA ILE A 35 0.22 -10.51 8.45
C ILE A 35 -1.04 -11.31 8.09
N ALA A 36 -0.95 -12.64 8.10
CA ALA A 36 -2.10 -13.51 7.81
C ALA A 36 -3.16 -13.51 8.92
N ARG A 37 -2.76 -13.27 10.17
CA ARG A 37 -3.68 -13.23 11.33
C ARG A 37 -4.33 -11.88 11.56
N ILE A 38 -3.70 -10.78 11.16
CA ILE A 38 -4.24 -9.44 11.39
C ILE A 38 -5.10 -8.95 10.22
N PRO A 39 -6.20 -8.23 10.49
CA PRO A 39 -7.04 -7.67 9.45
C PRO A 39 -6.28 -6.58 8.68
N GLN A 40 -6.59 -6.45 7.40
CA GLN A 40 -5.93 -5.48 6.52
C GLN A 40 -6.03 -4.02 7.02
N ASN A 41 -7.11 -3.67 7.73
CA ASN A 41 -7.28 -2.37 8.35
C ASN A 41 -6.25 -2.09 9.45
N MET A 42 -5.86 -3.12 10.23
CA MET A 42 -4.78 -3.00 11.20
C MET A 42 -3.43 -2.85 10.51
N VAL A 43 -3.19 -3.57 9.42
CA VAL A 43 -1.95 -3.43 8.64
C VAL A 43 -1.81 -2.02 8.08
N ALA A 44 -2.90 -1.45 7.56
CA ALA A 44 -2.93 -0.07 7.08
C ALA A 44 -2.60 0.92 8.21
N SER A 45 -3.24 0.74 9.37
CA SER A 45 -2.99 1.55 10.57
C SER A 45 -1.55 1.43 11.07
N TYR A 46 -1.00 0.21 11.08
CA TYR A 46 0.38 -0.09 11.48
C TYR A 46 1.41 0.56 10.54
N LEU A 47 1.11 0.58 9.24
CA LEU A 47 1.94 1.23 8.23
C LEU A 47 1.74 2.74 8.15
N GLY A 48 0.78 3.30 8.90
CA GLY A 48 0.43 4.72 8.88
C GLY A 48 -0.18 5.17 7.55
N ILE A 49 -0.88 4.28 6.85
CA ILE A 49 -1.50 4.56 5.55
C ILE A 49 -3.01 4.34 5.58
N ALA A 50 -3.71 4.98 4.66
CA ALA A 50 -5.12 4.69 4.44
C ALA A 50 -5.34 3.24 3.96
N PRO A 51 -6.45 2.59 4.35
CA PRO A 51 -6.79 1.25 3.84
C PRO A 51 -6.95 1.23 2.31
N GLU A 52 -7.36 2.34 1.70
CA GLU A 52 -7.39 2.51 0.24
C GLU A 52 -5.98 2.41 -0.38
N THR A 53 -4.97 3.04 0.24
CA THR A 53 -3.57 2.94 -0.16
C THR A 53 -3.08 1.50 -0.05
N LEU A 54 -3.39 0.80 1.05
CA LEU A 54 -3.04 -0.62 1.21
C LEU A 54 -3.67 -1.49 0.11
N SER A 55 -4.95 -1.25 -0.20
CA SER A 55 -5.65 -1.97 -1.26
C SER A 55 -4.98 -1.74 -2.63
N ARG A 56 -4.57 -0.50 -2.91
CA ARG A 56 -3.85 -0.12 -4.12
C ARG A 56 -2.45 -0.75 -4.21
N ILE A 57 -1.74 -0.85 -3.09
CA ILE A 57 -0.45 -1.53 -2.95
C ILE A 57 -0.60 -3.03 -3.26
N LYS A 58 -1.56 -3.72 -2.62
CA LYS A 58 -1.83 -5.14 -2.92
C LYS A 58 -2.12 -5.36 -4.39
N ARG A 59 -2.90 -4.47 -5.01
CA ARG A 59 -3.26 -4.58 -6.43
C ARG A 59 -2.05 -4.36 -7.35
N ASN A 60 -1.13 -3.44 -7.00
CA ASN A 60 0.15 -3.28 -7.70
C ASN A 60 1.03 -4.52 -7.55
N LEU A 61 1.14 -5.07 -6.34
CA LEU A 61 1.90 -6.29 -6.06
C LEU A 61 1.40 -7.49 -6.86
N VAL A 62 0.08 -7.66 -6.96
CA VAL A 62 -0.53 -8.72 -7.78
C VAL A 62 -0.33 -8.47 -9.28
N SER A 63 -0.38 -7.21 -9.72
CA SER A 63 -0.19 -6.86 -11.14
C SER A 63 1.27 -6.91 -11.62
N LYS A 64 2.23 -6.96 -10.70
CA LYS A 64 3.68 -7.06 -11.00
C LYS A 64 4.17 -8.51 -11.09
N ARG A 65 3.26 -9.48 -11.02
CA ARG A 65 3.53 -10.92 -11.18
C ARG A 65 3.38 -11.37 -12.63
#